data_AF-A0A5N9AVQ9-F1
#
_entry.id   AF-A0A5N9AVQ9-F1
#
_cell.length_a   1.000
_cell.length_b   1.000
_cell.length_c   1.000
_cell.angle_alpha   90.00
_cell.angle_beta   90.00
_cell.angle_gamma   90.00
#
_symmetry.space_group_name_H-M   'P 1'
#
loop_
_entity.id
_entity.type
_entity.pdbx_description
1 polymer ?
#
loop_
_entity_poly.entity_id
_entity_poly.type
_entity_poly.pdbx_seq_one_letter_code
_entity_poly.pdbx_strand_id
1 'polypeptide(L)'
;MTVSAIIVLVLRLLIPATIFRYRITGAIASMVIDMLDVVLVDALQVALGEDQVGFGEHYQRFDKWLDMYYLTIEAIVCLSWSNNLARNAAIGLFLIRLVGIGAFELTGEEFRKLIFFFPNLFENFFLYYIICDRFWPRLIPTKISTLIVVLVILYIPKFFQEYILHFAEVKPWQWIRSNVLS
;
A
#
# COMPACT_ATOMS: atom_id res chain seq x y z
N MET A 1 1.84 16.25 17.85
CA MET A 1 2.47 15.52 16.73
C MET A 1 3.87 16.08 16.58
N THR A 2 4.87 15.22 16.43
CA THR A 2 6.27 15.62 16.22
C THR A 2 6.44 16.27 14.84
N VAL A 3 7.41 17.16 14.69
CA VAL A 3 7.67 17.82 13.39
C VAL A 3 8.05 16.75 12.34
N SER A 4 8.80 15.74 12.78
CA SER A 4 9.15 14.54 12.01
C SER A 4 7.94 13.84 11.39
N ALA A 5 6.89 13.58 12.18
CA ALA A 5 5.68 12.91 11.70
C ALA A 5 4.89 13.78 10.71
N ILE A 6 4.89 15.10 10.88
CA ILE A 6 4.23 16.03 9.95
C ILE A 6 4.95 16.02 8.60
N ILE A 7 6.29 16.01 8.58
CA ILE A 7 7.08 15.96 7.35
C ILE A 7 6.75 14.69 6.56
N VAL A 8 6.74 13.52 7.20
CA VAL A 8 6.41 12.25 6.55
C VAL A 8 4.95 12.23 6.07
N LEU A 9 4.03 12.79 6.85
CA LEU A 9 2.62 12.92 6.46
C LEU A 9 2.46 13.78 5.20
N VAL A 10 3.17 14.91 5.11
CA VAL A 10 3.17 15.76 3.92
C VAL A 10 3.78 15.04 2.72
N LEU A 11 4.86 14.28 2.91
CA LEU A 11 5.45 13.42 1.87
C LEU A 11 4.44 12.39 1.35
N ARG A 12 3.74 11.69 2.26
CA ARG A 12 2.69 10.71 1.90
C ARG A 12 1.46 11.35 1.25
N LEU A 13 1.24 12.66 1.43
CA LEU A 13 0.18 13.39 0.72
C LEU A 13 0.61 13.84 -0.68
N LEU A 14 1.85 14.31 -0.83
CA LEU A 14 2.35 14.90 -2.08
C LEU A 14 2.80 13.85 -3.10
N ILE A 15 3.38 12.73 -2.66
CA ILE A 15 3.98 11.75 -3.56
C ILE A 15 2.95 10.95 -4.36
N PRO A 16 1.80 10.53 -3.79
CA PRO A 16 0.71 9.96 -4.58
C PRO A 16 0.23 10.88 -5.71
N ALA A 17 0.27 12.20 -5.54
CA ALA A 17 -0.11 13.13 -6.61
C ALA A 17 0.82 13.02 -7.83
N THR A 18 2.07 12.55 -7.66
CA THR A 18 2.99 12.33 -8.78
C THR A 18 2.57 11.19 -9.70
N ILE A 19 1.70 10.26 -9.24
CA ILE A 19 1.18 9.14 -10.04
C ILE A 19 0.43 9.64 -11.27
N PHE A 20 -0.24 10.79 -11.20
CA PHE A 20 -0.94 11.39 -12.34
C PHE A 20 0.02 11.74 -13.50
N ARG A 21 1.24 12.17 -13.18
CA ARG A 21 2.24 12.57 -14.18
C ARG A 21 3.16 11.41 -14.56
N TYR A 22 3.63 10.66 -13.57
CA TYR A 22 4.53 9.53 -13.75
C TYR A 22 3.95 8.27 -13.08
N ARG A 23 3.10 7.56 -13.82
CA ARG A 23 2.33 6.40 -13.30
C ARG A 23 3.20 5.37 -12.57
N ILE A 24 4.33 4.97 -13.15
CA ILE A 24 5.20 3.92 -12.58
C ILE A 24 6.06 4.47 -11.44
N THR A 25 6.81 5.53 -11.69
CA THR A 25 7.76 6.04 -10.68
C THR A 25 7.03 6.64 -9.48
N GLY A 26 5.86 7.27 -9.69
CA GLY A 26 5.02 7.78 -8.62
C GLY A 26 4.44 6.66 -7.75
N ALA A 27 3.95 5.58 -8.36
CA ALA A 27 3.40 4.45 -7.60
C ALA A 27 4.47 3.74 -6.77
N ILE A 28 5.63 3.46 -7.38
CA ILE A 28 6.76 2.85 -6.68
C ILE A 28 7.27 3.77 -5.56
N ALA A 29 7.41 5.08 -5.82
CA ALA A 29 7.86 6.03 -4.81
C ALA A 29 6.88 6.13 -3.63
N SER A 30 5.57 6.16 -3.89
CA SER A 30 4.55 6.13 -2.84
C SER A 30 4.67 4.87 -1.98
N MET A 31 4.78 3.70 -2.61
CA MET A 31 4.89 2.42 -1.90
C MET A 31 6.17 2.32 -1.06
N VAL A 32 7.29 2.84 -1.56
CA VAL A 32 8.56 2.85 -0.80
C VAL A 32 8.47 3.76 0.42
N ILE A 33 7.81 4.91 0.29
CA ILE A 33 7.65 5.85 1.41
C ILE A 33 6.68 5.33 2.43
N ASP A 34 5.60 4.69 1.98
CA ASP A 34 4.67 3.95 2.82
C ASP A 34 5.40 2.92 3.68
N MET A 35 6.23 2.10 3.04
CA MET A 35 7.00 1.06 3.70
C MET A 35 8.06 1.59 4.68
N LEU A 36 8.64 2.77 4.39
CA LEU A 36 9.72 3.36 5.18
C LEU A 36 9.23 4.43 6.17
N ASP A 37 7.94 4.68 6.28
CA ASP A 37 7.39 5.79 7.04
C ASP A 37 7.83 5.80 8.52
N VAL A 38 7.80 4.63 9.19
CA VAL A 38 8.27 4.43 10.58
C VAL A 38 9.75 4.76 10.69
N VAL A 39 10.54 4.24 9.75
CA VAL A 39 12.00 4.42 9.74
C VAL A 39 12.35 5.88 9.48
N LEU A 40 11.61 6.55 8.59
CA LEU A 40 11.80 7.96 8.26
C LEU A 40 11.45 8.86 9.44
N VAL A 41 10.34 8.60 10.15
CA VAL A 41 9.98 9.36 11.35
C VAL A 41 11.04 9.17 12.44
N ASP A 42 11.46 7.93 12.69
CA ASP A 42 12.51 7.64 13.68
C ASP A 42 13.83 8.33 13.34
N ALA A 43 14.27 8.26 12.07
CA ALA A 43 15.51 8.89 11.62
C ALA A 43 15.44 10.43 11.71
N LEU A 44 14.28 11.02 11.39
CA LEU A 44 14.06 12.45 11.52
C LEU A 44 14.01 12.91 12.98
N GLN A 45 13.42 12.11 13.89
CA GLN A 45 13.42 12.40 15.33
C GLN A 45 14.85 12.45 15.88
N VAL A 46 15.70 11.50 15.48
CA VAL A 46 17.13 11.50 15.83
C VAL A 46 17.85 12.72 15.26
N ALA A 47 17.60 13.05 13.98
CA ALA A 47 18.25 14.17 13.31
C ALA A 47 17.82 15.55 13.87
N LEU A 48 16.57 15.67 14.33
CA LEU A 48 15.99 16.90 14.88
C LEU A 48 16.13 17.00 16.41
N GLY A 49 16.64 15.96 17.08
CA GLY A 49 16.78 15.92 18.54
C GLY A 49 15.45 15.85 19.29
N GLU A 50 14.40 15.32 18.66
CA GLU A 50 13.09 15.09 19.29
C GLU A 50 13.08 13.76 20.07
N ASP A 51 12.29 13.67 21.13
CA ASP A 51 12.06 12.39 21.81
C ASP A 51 11.51 11.34 20.82
N GLN A 52 12.02 10.11 20.90
CA GLN A 52 11.58 8.96 20.08
C GLN A 52 10.20 8.44 20.53
N VAL A 53 9.19 9.32 20.53
CA VAL A 53 7.80 8.94 20.79
C VAL A 53 7.16 8.15 19.63
N GLY A 54 7.87 7.98 18.51
CA GLY A 54 7.38 7.28 17.33
C GLY A 54 6.08 7.88 16.76
N PHE A 55 5.25 7.03 16.15
CA PHE A 55 3.92 7.39 15.67
C PHE A 55 2.91 7.39 16.82
N GLY A 56 2.67 8.56 17.43
CA GLY A 56 1.66 8.70 18.51
C GLY A 56 0.24 8.28 18.07
N GLU A 57 -0.67 8.10 19.03
CA GLU A 57 -2.00 7.48 18.81
C GLU A 57 -2.87 8.13 17.72
N HIS A 58 -2.70 9.42 17.48
CA HIS A 58 -3.48 10.13 16.45
C HIS A 58 -3.05 9.72 15.03
N TYR A 59 -1.84 9.18 14.86
CA TYR A 59 -1.29 8.81 13.56
C TYR A 59 -2.01 7.62 12.94
N GLN A 60 -2.39 6.59 13.71
CA GLN A 60 -3.14 5.45 13.17
C GLN A 60 -4.41 5.88 12.42
N ARG A 61 -5.10 6.91 12.94
CA ARG A 61 -6.29 7.44 12.28
C ARG A 61 -5.91 8.17 10.98
N PHE A 62 -4.84 8.97 10.98
CA PHE A 62 -4.37 9.68 9.78
C PHE A 62 -3.83 8.73 8.71
N ASP A 63 -3.05 7.72 9.10
CA ASP A 63 -2.49 6.68 8.24
C ASP A 63 -3.59 5.98 7.43
N LYS A 64 -4.70 5.60 8.09
CA LYS A 64 -5.88 5.03 7.41
C LYS A 64 -6.45 5.95 6.31
N TRP A 65 -6.52 7.26 6.55
CA TRP A 65 -7.02 8.21 5.56
C TRP A 65 -6.03 8.45 4.41
N LEU A 66 -4.72 8.42 4.70
CA LEU A 66 -3.67 8.53 3.70
C LEU A 66 -3.63 7.31 2.78
N ASP A 67 -3.76 6.11 3.34
CA ASP A 67 -3.91 4.86 2.57
C ASP A 67 -5.11 4.93 1.63
N MET A 68 -6.26 5.40 2.16
CA MET A 68 -7.46 5.57 1.36
C MET A 68 -7.28 6.58 0.23
N TYR A 69 -6.62 7.71 0.51
CA TYR A 69 -6.32 8.75 -0.47
C TYR A 69 -5.42 8.20 -1.60
N TYR A 70 -4.36 7.49 -1.24
CA TYR A 70 -3.45 6.86 -2.19
C TYR A 70 -4.17 5.83 -3.08
N LEU A 71 -4.93 4.91 -2.49
CA LEU A 71 -5.71 3.91 -3.24
C LEU A 71 -6.75 4.57 -4.16
N THR A 72 -7.35 5.68 -3.74
CA THR A 72 -8.30 6.45 -4.56
C THR A 72 -7.62 7.05 -5.79
N ILE A 73 -6.40 7.58 -5.64
CA ILE A 73 -5.61 8.09 -6.77
C ILE A 73 -5.32 6.98 -7.77
N GLU A 74 -4.85 5.82 -7.29
CA GLU A 74 -4.62 4.66 -8.15
C GLU A 74 -5.91 4.23 -8.87
N ALA A 75 -7.05 4.22 -8.17
CA ALA A 75 -8.35 3.88 -8.75
C ALA A 75 -8.78 4.86 -9.86
N ILE A 76 -8.53 6.17 -9.67
CA ILE A 76 -8.76 7.18 -10.72
C ILE A 76 -7.86 6.90 -11.92
N VAL A 77 -6.60 6.53 -11.69
CA VAL A 77 -5.67 6.18 -12.78
C VAL A 77 -6.14 4.92 -13.51
N CYS A 78 -6.73 3.94 -12.81
CA CYS A 78 -7.30 2.74 -13.44
C CYS A 78 -8.40 3.08 -14.46
N LEU A 79 -9.16 4.17 -14.24
CA LEU A 79 -10.21 4.59 -15.17
C LEU A 79 -9.66 4.98 -16.55
N SER A 80 -8.41 5.44 -16.60
CA SER A 80 -7.72 5.82 -17.83
C SER A 80 -7.22 4.64 -18.66
N TRP A 81 -7.33 3.41 -18.15
CA TRP A 81 -6.82 2.22 -18.84
C TRP A 81 -7.64 1.87 -20.08
N SER A 82 -6.95 1.52 -21.16
CA SER A 82 -7.54 1.12 -22.44
C SER A 82 -8.24 -0.24 -22.38
N ASN A 83 -7.76 -1.16 -21.52
CA ASN A 83 -8.34 -2.48 -21.36
C ASN A 83 -9.51 -2.44 -20.36
N ASN A 84 -10.73 -2.57 -20.88
CA ASN A 84 -11.96 -2.58 -20.08
C ASN A 84 -12.01 -3.70 -19.02
N LEU A 85 -11.43 -4.87 -19.33
CA LEU A 85 -11.43 -6.02 -18.42
C LEU A 85 -10.50 -5.78 -17.23
N ALA A 86 -9.28 -5.30 -17.50
CA ALA A 86 -8.34 -4.93 -16.45
C ALA A 86 -8.87 -3.77 -15.59
N ARG A 87 -9.48 -2.76 -16.22
CA ARG A 87 -10.12 -1.64 -15.52
C ARG A 87 -11.22 -2.11 -14.56
N ASN A 88 -12.15 -2.92 -15.05
CA ASN A 88 -13.26 -3.42 -14.23
C ASN A 88 -12.75 -4.31 -13.08
N ALA A 89 -11.72 -5.11 -13.32
CA ALA A 89 -11.07 -5.91 -12.29
C ALA A 89 -10.41 -5.05 -11.21
N ALA A 90 -9.65 -4.02 -11.61
CA ALA A 90 -9.02 -3.09 -10.68
C ALA A 90 -10.06 -2.35 -9.82
N ILE A 91 -11.12 -1.82 -10.44
CA ILE A 91 -12.20 -1.16 -9.71
C ILE A 91 -12.92 -2.15 -8.78
N GLY A 92 -13.17 -3.38 -9.23
CA GLY A 92 -13.74 -4.43 -8.40
C GLY A 92 -12.89 -4.72 -7.16
N LEU A 93 -11.58 -4.85 -7.33
CA LEU A 93 -10.63 -5.05 -6.23
C LEU A 93 -10.60 -3.84 -5.27
N PHE A 94 -10.67 -2.63 -5.81
CA PHE A 94 -10.75 -1.40 -5.00
C PHE A 94 -12.05 -1.34 -4.18
N LEU A 95 -13.20 -1.66 -4.79
CA LEU A 95 -14.48 -1.71 -4.08
C LEU A 95 -14.49 -2.77 -2.98
N ILE A 96 -13.94 -3.94 -3.27
CA ILE A 96 -13.75 -5.00 -2.28
C ILE A 96 -12.88 -4.51 -1.11
N ARG A 97 -11.78 -3.79 -1.40
CA ARG A 97 -10.91 -3.19 -0.38
C ARG A 97 -11.66 -2.16 0.47
N LEU A 98 -12.46 -1.29 -0.15
CA LEU A 98 -13.31 -0.33 0.56
C LEU A 98 -14.30 -1.01 1.51
N VAL A 99 -14.98 -2.06 1.03
CA VAL A 99 -15.90 -2.85 1.86
C VAL A 99 -15.15 -3.51 3.00
N GLY A 100 -13.94 -4.04 2.78
CA GLY A 100 -13.09 -4.59 3.84
C GLY A 100 -12.73 -3.57 4.91
N ILE A 101 -12.37 -2.34 4.52
CA ILE A 101 -12.06 -1.24 5.44
C ILE A 101 -13.31 -0.81 6.24
N GLY A 102 -14.47 -0.70 5.58
CA GLY A 102 -15.73 -0.36 6.23
C GLY A 102 -16.21 -1.45 7.19
N ALA A 103 -16.08 -2.71 6.80
CA ALA A 103 -16.41 -3.85 7.65
C ALA A 103 -15.51 -3.90 8.90
N PHE A 104 -14.22 -3.58 8.78
CA PHE A 104 -13.32 -3.46 9.93
C PHE A 104 -13.75 -2.37 10.91
N GLU A 105 -14.19 -1.23 10.40
CA GLU A 105 -14.68 -0.12 11.23
C GLU A 105 -15.93 -0.47 12.03
N LEU A 106 -16.81 -1.29 11.46
CA LEU A 106 -18.03 -1.76 12.11
C LEU A 106 -17.81 -2.93 13.09
N THR A 107 -16.82 -3.80 12.81
CA THR A 107 -16.65 -5.06 13.55
C THR A 107 -15.54 -5.01 14.60
N GLY A 108 -14.70 -3.96 14.60
CA GLY A 108 -13.63 -3.76 15.58
C GLY A 108 -12.41 -4.68 15.40
N GLU A 109 -11.38 -4.49 16.24
CA GLU A 109 -10.07 -5.15 16.16
C GLU A 109 -10.11 -6.69 16.17
N GLU A 110 -11.22 -7.30 16.60
CA GLU A 110 -11.45 -8.74 16.66
C GLU A 110 -11.34 -9.43 15.29
N PHE A 111 -11.64 -8.71 14.19
CA PHE A 111 -11.62 -9.23 12.82
C PHE A 111 -10.43 -8.76 11.98
N ARG A 112 -9.31 -8.42 12.62
CA ARG A 112 -8.02 -8.13 11.93
C ARG A 112 -7.63 -9.22 10.90
N LYS A 113 -8.06 -10.46 11.13
CA LYS A 113 -7.87 -11.62 10.25
C LYS A 113 -8.69 -11.57 8.95
N LEU A 114 -9.77 -10.79 8.87
CA LEU A 114 -10.57 -10.66 7.64
C LEU A 114 -9.89 -9.71 6.62
N ILE A 115 -9.18 -8.68 7.12
CA ILE A 115 -8.30 -7.82 6.31
C ILE A 115 -7.14 -8.63 5.70
N PHE A 116 -6.66 -9.62 6.43
CA PHE A 116 -5.63 -10.56 6.00
C PHE A 116 -6.03 -11.39 4.77
N PHE A 117 -7.33 -11.67 4.60
CA PHE A 117 -7.79 -12.38 3.40
C PHE A 117 -8.01 -11.44 2.22
N PHE A 118 -8.01 -10.13 2.48
CA PHE A 118 -8.02 -9.07 1.48
C PHE A 118 -6.75 -8.23 1.57
N PRO A 119 -5.57 -8.85 1.33
CA PRO A 119 -4.33 -8.09 1.18
C PRO A 119 -4.54 -7.03 0.11
N ASN A 120 -3.66 -6.02 0.07
CA ASN A 120 -3.69 -4.96 -0.94
C ASN A 120 -3.37 -5.52 -2.34
N LEU A 121 -4.26 -6.36 -2.87
CA LEU A 121 -4.20 -7.07 -4.15
C LEU A 121 -4.52 -6.09 -5.27
N PHE A 122 -5.32 -5.06 -4.96
CA PHE A 122 -5.54 -3.92 -5.83
C PHE A 122 -4.21 -3.22 -6.18
N GLU A 123 -3.44 -2.78 -5.18
CA GLU A 123 -2.15 -2.11 -5.41
C GLU A 123 -1.17 -3.01 -6.18
N ASN A 124 -1.06 -4.29 -5.81
CA ASN A 124 -0.23 -5.24 -6.55
C ASN A 124 -0.66 -5.39 -8.00
N PHE A 125 -1.97 -5.46 -8.25
CA PHE A 125 -2.53 -5.56 -9.59
C PHE A 125 -2.35 -4.27 -10.38
N PHE A 126 -2.44 -3.12 -9.72
CA PHE A 126 -2.15 -1.82 -10.29
C PHE A 126 -0.70 -1.74 -10.77
N LEU A 127 0.26 -2.07 -9.90
CA LEU A 127 1.68 -2.14 -10.22
C LEU A 127 1.97 -3.11 -11.37
N TYR A 128 1.40 -4.31 -11.31
CA TYR A 128 1.52 -5.28 -12.40
C TYR A 128 1.03 -4.71 -13.74
N TYR A 129 -0.16 -4.11 -13.76
CA TYR A 129 -0.72 -3.56 -14.98
C TYR A 129 0.13 -2.42 -15.54
N ILE A 130 0.54 -1.45 -14.73
CA ILE A 130 1.32 -0.30 -15.23
C ILE A 130 2.71 -0.72 -15.74
N ILE A 131 3.33 -1.74 -15.11
CA ILE A 131 4.60 -2.31 -15.57
C ILE A 131 4.39 -3.04 -16.90
N CYS A 132 3.35 -3.87 -17.00
CA CYS A 132 3.01 -4.56 -18.24
C CYS A 132 2.66 -3.58 -19.37
N ASP A 133 1.85 -2.55 -19.12
CA ASP A 133 1.49 -1.51 -20.10
C ASP A 133 2.73 -0.83 -20.69
N ARG A 134 3.76 -0.60 -19.88
CA ARG A 134 4.99 0.08 -20.30
C ARG A 134 6.02 -0.82 -20.99
N PHE A 135 6.28 -2.00 -20.44
CA PHE A 135 7.38 -2.85 -20.88
C PHE A 135 6.93 -4.05 -21.72
N TRP A 136 5.78 -4.64 -21.39
CA TRP A 136 5.28 -5.87 -22.04
C TRP A 136 3.75 -5.87 -22.18
N PRO A 137 3.19 -5.06 -23.09
CA PRO A 137 1.73 -4.93 -23.24
C PRO A 137 1.05 -6.25 -23.65
N ARG A 138 1.82 -7.23 -24.14
CA ARG A 138 1.36 -8.60 -24.45
C ARG A 138 0.96 -9.41 -23.22
N LEU A 139 1.45 -9.05 -22.03
CA LEU A 139 1.13 -9.74 -20.77
C LEU A 139 -0.18 -9.24 -20.14
N ILE A 140 -0.79 -8.19 -20.69
CA ILE A 140 -2.04 -7.66 -20.17
C ILE A 140 -3.15 -8.70 -20.38
N PRO A 141 -3.89 -9.10 -19.31
CA PRO A 141 -4.95 -10.08 -19.44
C PRO A 141 -6.07 -9.55 -20.32
N THR A 142 -6.36 -10.27 -21.40
CA THR A 142 -7.49 -9.99 -22.32
C THR A 142 -8.71 -10.89 -22.03
N LYS A 143 -8.51 -11.96 -21.25
CA LYS A 143 -9.54 -12.93 -20.86
C LYS A 143 -9.67 -13.01 -19.34
N ILE A 144 -10.86 -13.33 -18.86
CA ILE A 144 -11.16 -13.50 -17.42
C ILE A 144 -10.31 -14.62 -16.83
N SER A 145 -10.08 -15.72 -17.55
CA SER A 145 -9.23 -16.82 -17.07
C SER A 145 -7.79 -16.38 -16.81
N THR A 146 -7.18 -15.63 -17.74
CA THR A 146 -5.83 -15.08 -17.58
C THR A 146 -5.78 -14.06 -16.45
N LEU A 147 -6.81 -13.24 -16.29
CA LEU A 147 -6.93 -12.31 -15.17
C LEU A 147 -6.95 -13.05 -13.84
N ILE A 148 -7.77 -14.10 -13.69
CA ILE A 148 -7.82 -14.91 -12.48
C ILE A 148 -6.45 -15.52 -12.18
N VAL A 149 -5.76 -16.06 -13.19
CA VAL A 149 -4.40 -16.61 -13.02
C VAL A 149 -3.44 -15.54 -12.52
N VAL A 150 -3.44 -14.34 -13.10
CA VAL A 150 -2.61 -13.22 -12.64
C VAL A 150 -2.94 -12.85 -11.20
N LEU A 151 -4.23 -12.75 -10.84
CA LEU A 151 -4.64 -12.42 -9.48
C LEU A 151 -4.21 -13.49 -8.47
N VAL A 152 -4.35 -14.77 -8.81
CA VAL A 152 -3.90 -15.88 -7.97
C VAL A 152 -2.37 -15.85 -7.82
N ILE A 153 -1.63 -15.63 -8.90
CA ILE A 153 -0.17 -15.51 -8.87
C ILE A 153 0.27 -14.34 -7.99
N LEU A 154 -0.42 -13.20 -8.06
CA LEU A 154 -0.13 -12.03 -7.21
C LEU A 154 -0.56 -12.24 -5.75
N TYR A 155 -1.55 -13.09 -5.50
CA TYR A 155 -2.04 -13.42 -4.17
C TYR A 155 -1.09 -14.33 -3.39
N ILE A 156 -0.50 -15.34 -4.04
CA ILE A 156 0.39 -16.32 -3.39
C ILE A 156 1.55 -15.68 -2.61
N PRO A 157 2.38 -14.78 -3.18
CA PRO A 157 3.48 -14.16 -2.45
C PRO A 157 2.98 -13.30 -1.30
N LYS A 158 1.84 -12.62 -1.47
CA LYS A 158 1.31 -11.72 -0.44
C LYS A 158 0.72 -12.49 0.74
N PHE A 159 0.01 -13.58 0.45
CA PHE A 159 -0.46 -14.51 1.47
C PHE A 159 0.71 -15.10 2.27
N PHE A 160 1.80 -15.45 1.60
CA PHE A 160 3.02 -15.94 2.27
C PHE A 160 3.69 -14.87 3.13
N GLN A 161 3.77 -13.63 2.63
CA GLN A 161 4.30 -12.48 3.39
C GLN A 161 3.48 -12.22 4.67
N GLU A 162 2.15 -12.17 4.57
CA GLU A 162 1.30 -11.97 5.74
C GLU A 162 1.37 -13.15 6.71
N TYR A 163 1.42 -14.39 6.19
CA TYR A 163 1.63 -15.59 7.01
C TYR A 163 2.93 -15.50 7.83
N ILE A 164 4.04 -15.06 7.22
CA ILE A 164 5.30 -14.85 7.96
C ILE A 164 5.16 -13.75 9.00
N LEU A 165 4.61 -12.58 8.64
CA LEU A 165 4.50 -11.43 9.54
C LEU A 165 3.65 -11.71 10.79
N HIS A 166 2.65 -12.57 10.68
CA HIS A 166 1.72 -12.86 11.77
C HIS A 166 1.94 -14.20 12.47
N PHE A 167 2.41 -15.23 11.79
CA PHE A 167 2.66 -16.55 12.39
C PHE A 167 4.08 -16.67 12.95
N ALA A 168 5.05 -15.90 12.42
CA ALA A 168 6.43 -15.90 12.89
C ALA A 168 6.79 -14.68 13.77
N GLU A 169 5.89 -13.68 13.92
CA GLU A 169 6.11 -12.41 14.65
C GLU A 169 7.39 -11.63 14.26
N VAL A 170 8.07 -12.02 13.18
CA VAL A 170 9.29 -11.38 12.70
C VAL A 170 8.88 -10.09 11.98
N LYS A 171 8.97 -8.95 12.67
CA LYS A 171 8.83 -7.63 12.06
C LYS A 171 10.21 -7.20 11.51
N PRO A 172 10.46 -7.23 10.20
CA PRO A 172 11.77 -6.90 9.62
C PRO A 172 12.22 -5.47 9.99
N TRP A 173 11.25 -4.58 10.21
CA TRP A 173 11.46 -3.20 10.66
C TRP A 173 12.12 -3.11 12.04
N GLN A 174 11.80 -4.01 12.97
CA GLN A 174 12.44 -4.03 14.28
C GLN A 174 13.91 -4.48 14.17
N TRP A 175 14.21 -5.40 13.25
CA TRP A 175 15.58 -5.83 12.98
C TRP A 175 16.42 -4.72 12.32
N ILE A 176 15.85 -3.97 11.36
CA ILE A 176 16.52 -2.80 10.77
C ILE A 176 16.75 -1.73 11.83
N ARG A 177 15.76 -1.45 12.69
CA ARG A 177 15.88 -0.50 13.81
C ARG A 177 16.99 -0.89 14.78
N SER A 178 17.15 -2.18 15.09
CA SER A 178 18.20 -2.65 16.02
C SER A 178 19.61 -2.66 15.41
N ASN A 179 19.74 -2.96 14.10
CA ASN A 179 21.05 -3.16 13.48
C ASN A 179 21.61 -1.93 12.73
N VAL A 180 20.75 -1.00 12.28
CA VAL A 180 21.18 0.13 11.42
C VAL A 180 21.17 1.46 12.17
N LEU A 181 20.32 1.60 13.21
CA LEU A 181 20.17 2.82 14.01
C LEU A 181 20.80 2.73 15.41
N SER A 182 21.68 1.75 15.67
CA SER A 182 22.48 1.66 16.89
C SER A 182 23.81 2.43 16.80
#